data_AF-A0A4R2RFJ8-F1
#
_entry.id   AF-A0A4R2RFJ8-F1
#
_cell.length_a   1.000
_cell.length_b   1.000
_cell.length_c   1.000
_cell.angle_alpha   90.00
_cell.angle_beta   90.00
_cell.angle_gamma   90.00
#
_symmetry.space_group_name_H-M   'P 1'
#
loop_
_entity.id
_entity.type
_entity.pdbx_description
1 polymer ?
#
loop_
_entity_poly.entity_id
_entity_poly.type
_entity_poly.pdbx_seq_one_letter_code
_entity_poly.pdbx_strand_id
1 'polypeptide(L)'
;MTIHAFTGGASIIDQATMNNLISLQPFSIIFEGTQIDGVIGAGIVEFDCASVDRAFRFAANGMTEIARVELEMVRSGAGADLVVEIRSGLMANGATDGTLVKSTYVPKEFLPTTKGFVSIPFDATGLTAGAVYWLVVRRLGDATNHFHVIGETTTNVNYPCYSRAESSGPWATTNTAHFRIMSGDTGAIKHGYYGGAFSTVEYDAAGLMQKIYRYVPALGANLGGIRDVLTLTYAANIIKRGVIA
;
A
#
# COMPACT_ATOMS: atom_id res chain seq x y z
N MET A 1 -24.61 2.07 9.81
CA MET A 1 -23.47 1.67 8.97
C MET A 1 -23.97 1.66 7.54
N THR A 2 -23.47 2.56 6.71
CA THR A 2 -23.91 2.67 5.30
C THR A 2 -23.08 1.68 4.49
N ILE A 3 -23.76 0.79 3.75
CA ILE A 3 -23.08 -0.19 2.90
C ILE A 3 -22.68 0.51 1.60
N HIS A 4 -21.38 0.75 1.41
CA HIS A 4 -20.81 1.36 0.20
C HIS A 4 -20.49 0.35 -0.92
N ALA A 5 -21.06 -0.86 -0.84
CA ALA A 5 -20.86 -1.91 -1.84
C ALA A 5 -21.59 -1.67 -3.17
N PHE A 6 -22.49 -0.67 -3.23
CA PHE A 6 -23.34 -0.40 -4.39
C PHE A 6 -23.22 1.06 -4.85
N THR A 7 -23.05 1.27 -6.15
CA THR A 7 -23.15 2.59 -6.80
C THR A 7 -24.62 2.92 -7.09
N GLY A 8 -25.07 4.12 -6.76
CA GLY A 8 -26.46 4.53 -7.02
C GLY A 8 -26.84 4.44 -8.50
N GLY A 9 -28.02 3.92 -8.81
CA GLY A 9 -28.60 3.93 -10.16
C GLY A 9 -28.26 2.74 -11.07
N ALA A 10 -27.52 1.73 -10.61
CA ALA A 10 -27.25 0.50 -11.35
C ALA A 10 -28.03 -0.70 -10.78
N SER A 11 -28.54 -1.59 -11.64
CA SER A 11 -29.05 -2.90 -11.24
C SER A 11 -27.86 -3.84 -11.01
N ILE A 12 -27.27 -3.80 -9.81
CA ILE A 12 -25.94 -4.42 -9.55
C ILE A 12 -26.04 -5.93 -9.28
N ILE A 13 -27.23 -6.45 -8.99
CA ILE A 13 -27.43 -7.88 -8.74
C ILE A 13 -28.05 -8.51 -9.99
N ASP A 14 -27.20 -8.82 -10.96
CA ASP A 14 -27.51 -9.75 -12.03
C ASP A 14 -26.46 -10.86 -12.07
N GLN A 15 -26.75 -11.94 -12.81
CA GLN A 15 -25.86 -13.09 -12.87
C GLN A 15 -24.47 -12.71 -13.40
N ALA A 16 -24.36 -11.78 -14.35
CA ALA A 16 -23.09 -11.42 -14.96
C ALA A 16 -22.20 -10.60 -14.01
N THR A 17 -22.79 -9.66 -13.26
CA THR A 17 -22.07 -8.86 -12.27
C THR A 17 -21.75 -9.65 -11.00
N MET A 18 -22.65 -10.55 -10.57
CA MET A 18 -22.44 -11.43 -9.41
C MET A 18 -21.39 -12.50 -9.68
N ASN A 19 -21.39 -13.13 -10.86
CA ASN A 19 -20.50 -14.24 -11.18
C ASN A 19 -19.02 -13.87 -11.06
N ASN A 20 -18.64 -12.63 -11.39
CA ASN A 20 -17.25 -12.17 -11.19
C ASN A 20 -16.88 -12.00 -9.71
N LEU A 21 -17.86 -11.76 -8.82
CA LEU A 21 -17.65 -11.64 -7.37
C LEU A 21 -17.65 -12.99 -6.65
N ILE A 22 -18.39 -13.98 -7.17
CA ILE A 22 -18.51 -15.33 -6.56
C ILE A 22 -17.68 -16.40 -7.27
N SER A 23 -17.13 -16.10 -8.45
CA SER A 23 -16.21 -17.01 -9.13
C SER A 23 -14.88 -17.04 -8.40
N LEU A 24 -14.22 -18.20 -8.44
CA LEU A 24 -12.90 -18.37 -7.86
C LEU A 24 -11.93 -17.34 -8.48
N GLN A 25 -11.49 -16.39 -7.67
CA GLN A 25 -10.47 -15.44 -8.06
C GLN A 25 -9.08 -16.01 -7.76
N PRO A 26 -8.05 -15.60 -8.51
CA PRO A 26 -6.66 -15.79 -8.10
C PRO A 26 -6.47 -15.25 -6.69
N PHE A 27 -5.78 -16.01 -5.85
CA PHE A 27 -5.51 -15.62 -4.49
C PHE A 27 -4.06 -15.88 -4.13
N SER A 28 -3.54 -15.11 -3.20
CA SER A 28 -2.22 -15.31 -2.61
C SER A 28 -2.26 -15.04 -1.11
N ILE A 29 -1.40 -15.75 -0.39
CA ILE A 29 -1.18 -15.54 1.04
C ILE A 29 0.23 -15.01 1.17
N ILE A 30 0.35 -13.83 1.76
CA ILE A 30 1.61 -13.12 1.93
C ILE A 30 1.97 -13.14 3.41
N PHE A 31 3.19 -13.58 3.71
CA PHE A 31 3.73 -13.63 5.06
C PHE A 31 4.55 -12.38 5.38
N GLU A 32 5.19 -12.35 6.55
CA GLU A 32 6.09 -11.27 6.96
C GLU A 32 7.26 -11.11 6.00
N GLY A 33 7.97 -12.20 5.75
CA GLY A 33 9.18 -12.22 4.95
C GLY A 33 10.34 -11.45 5.55
N THR A 34 11.37 -11.28 4.74
CA THR A 34 12.57 -10.50 5.05
C THR A 34 12.64 -9.27 4.17
N GLN A 35 13.34 -8.23 4.65
CA GLN A 35 13.60 -7.04 3.84
C GLN A 35 14.65 -7.37 2.77
N ILE A 36 14.27 -7.23 1.50
CA ILE A 36 15.14 -7.44 0.33
C ILE A 36 15.91 -6.17 -0.01
N ASP A 37 15.23 -5.03 0.10
CA ASP A 37 15.81 -3.72 -0.14
C ASP A 37 14.99 -2.64 0.57
N GLY A 38 15.55 -1.44 0.67
CA GLY A 38 14.91 -0.27 1.25
C GLY A 38 15.75 0.37 2.33
N VAL A 39 15.21 1.45 2.89
CA VAL A 39 15.91 2.30 3.85
C VAL A 39 14.96 2.68 4.97
N ILE A 40 15.48 2.62 6.18
CA ILE A 40 14.79 3.05 7.39
C ILE A 40 15.75 3.92 8.18
N GLY A 41 15.21 4.78 9.03
CA GLY A 41 16.03 5.61 9.88
C GLY A 41 15.23 6.29 10.98
N ALA A 42 15.86 7.29 11.59
CA ALA A 42 15.29 8.03 12.72
C ALA A 42 14.62 9.34 12.29
N GLY A 43 14.71 9.69 10.99
CA GLY A 43 14.05 10.84 10.42
C GLY A 43 12.56 10.92 10.73
N ILE A 44 12.08 12.15 10.83
CA ILE A 44 10.67 12.49 11.08
C ILE A 44 10.16 13.54 10.08
N VAL A 45 10.85 13.73 8.96
CA VAL A 45 10.43 14.71 7.96
C VAL A 45 9.19 14.20 7.25
N GLU A 46 8.15 15.02 7.23
CA GLU A 46 6.88 14.71 6.58
C GLU A 46 6.88 15.23 5.14
N PHE A 47 6.83 14.30 4.19
CA PHE A 47 6.68 14.62 2.78
C PHE A 47 5.20 14.65 2.43
N ASP A 48 4.64 15.84 2.25
CA ASP A 48 3.26 16.02 1.76
C ASP A 48 3.02 15.27 0.44
N CYS A 49 1.90 14.55 0.40
CA CYS A 49 1.41 13.85 -0.78
C CYS A 49 0.01 14.32 -1.20
N ALA A 50 -0.45 15.49 -0.76
CA ALA A 50 -1.73 16.05 -1.23
C ALA A 50 -1.64 16.45 -2.72
N SER A 51 -0.52 17.07 -3.10
CA SER A 51 -0.33 17.67 -4.43
C SER A 51 0.91 17.19 -5.16
N VAL A 52 1.66 16.24 -4.59
CA VAL A 52 2.99 15.84 -5.08
C VAL A 52 3.12 14.32 -5.11
N ASP A 53 3.41 13.78 -6.29
CA ASP A 53 3.78 12.36 -6.44
C ASP A 53 5.19 12.16 -5.88
N ARG A 54 5.44 11.00 -5.27
CA ARG A 54 6.76 10.63 -4.73
C ARG A 54 7.25 9.35 -5.39
N ALA A 55 8.54 9.30 -5.74
CA ALA A 55 9.17 8.13 -6.35
C ALA A 55 10.43 7.73 -5.58
N PHE A 56 10.54 6.45 -5.23
CA PHE A 56 11.63 5.88 -4.44
C PHE A 56 12.26 4.73 -5.21
N ARG A 57 13.58 4.78 -5.39
CA ARG A 57 14.32 3.72 -6.12
C ARG A 57 14.58 2.53 -5.20
N PHE A 58 14.40 1.32 -5.73
CA PHE A 58 14.84 0.08 -5.10
C PHE A 58 15.36 -0.92 -6.14
N ALA A 59 16.07 -1.95 -5.70
CA ALA A 59 16.54 -3.05 -6.52
C ALA A 59 15.86 -4.37 -6.11
N ALA A 60 15.46 -5.18 -7.10
CA ALA A 60 14.91 -6.52 -6.86
C ALA A 60 16.02 -7.54 -6.57
N ASN A 61 16.79 -7.32 -5.49
CA ASN A 61 18.02 -8.06 -5.18
C ASN A 61 17.79 -9.57 -5.04
N GLY A 62 18.17 -10.36 -6.06
CA GLY A 62 18.01 -11.81 -6.06
C GLY A 62 16.57 -12.31 -6.19
N MET A 63 15.61 -11.42 -6.50
CA MET A 63 14.18 -11.74 -6.48
C MET A 63 13.52 -11.48 -7.83
N THR A 64 12.59 -12.35 -8.22
CA THR A 64 11.70 -12.15 -9.37
C THR A 64 10.28 -11.77 -8.94
N GLU A 65 10.06 -11.64 -7.64
CA GLU A 65 8.76 -11.38 -7.02
C GLU A 65 8.92 -10.44 -5.82
N ILE A 66 7.88 -9.64 -5.56
CA ILE A 66 7.75 -8.78 -4.38
C ILE A 66 6.37 -8.98 -3.81
N ALA A 67 6.31 -9.50 -2.58
CA ALA A 67 5.03 -9.82 -1.96
C ALA A 67 4.35 -8.58 -1.35
N ARG A 68 5.10 -7.77 -0.60
CA ARG A 68 4.57 -6.57 0.05
C ARG A 68 5.62 -5.47 0.19
N VAL A 69 5.13 -4.27 0.37
CA VAL A 69 5.93 -3.08 0.67
C VAL A 69 5.53 -2.55 2.04
N GLU A 70 6.47 -1.94 2.76
CA GLU A 70 6.15 -1.12 3.92
C GLU A 70 6.57 0.32 3.66
N LEU A 71 5.70 1.27 4.01
CA LEU A 71 5.97 2.70 3.97
C LEU A 71 5.76 3.28 5.36
N GLU A 72 6.68 4.08 5.87
CA GLU A 72 6.43 4.84 7.09
C GLU A 72 5.63 6.09 6.75
N MET A 73 4.45 6.23 7.36
CA MET A 73 3.46 7.21 6.96
C MET A 73 2.72 7.77 8.18
N VAL A 74 2.03 8.88 7.95
CA VAL A 74 1.04 9.44 8.88
C VAL A 74 -0.08 10.08 8.07
N ARG A 75 -1.34 9.86 8.48
CA ARG A 75 -2.48 10.54 7.85
C ARG A 75 -2.71 11.91 8.47
N SER A 76 -3.14 12.86 7.64
CA SER A 76 -3.56 14.20 8.04
C SER A 76 -5.06 14.37 7.82
N GLY A 77 -5.75 15.02 8.76
CA GLY A 77 -7.21 15.14 8.75
C GLY A 77 -7.91 13.77 8.69
N ALA A 78 -8.90 13.65 7.81
CA ALA A 78 -9.58 12.38 7.55
C ALA A 78 -8.76 11.40 6.69
N GLY A 79 -7.61 11.82 6.17
CA GLY A 79 -6.80 11.08 5.21
C GLY A 79 -7.38 11.06 3.79
N ALA A 80 -6.58 10.54 2.86
CA ALA A 80 -6.98 10.20 1.50
C ALA A 80 -6.53 8.77 1.19
N ASP A 81 -7.22 8.10 0.27
CA ASP A 81 -6.81 6.76 -0.13
C ASP A 81 -5.41 6.80 -0.75
N LEU A 82 -4.62 5.79 -0.45
CA LEU A 82 -3.27 5.68 -0.94
C LEU A 82 -3.26 4.85 -2.22
N VAL A 83 -2.55 5.35 -3.24
CA VAL A 83 -2.24 4.57 -4.45
C VAL A 83 -0.74 4.41 -4.54
N VAL A 84 -0.30 3.16 -4.60
CA VAL A 84 1.12 2.82 -4.71
C VAL A 84 1.34 1.98 -5.96
N GLU A 85 2.37 2.33 -6.71
CA GLU A 85 2.75 1.67 -7.94
C GLU A 85 4.18 1.13 -7.85
N ILE A 86 4.43 -0.01 -8.48
CA ILE A 86 5.78 -0.44 -8.85
C ILE A 86 5.93 -0.19 -10.35
N ARG A 87 7.01 0.50 -10.73
CA ARG A 87 7.33 0.83 -12.12
C ARG A 87 8.74 0.41 -12.50
N SER A 88 8.92 -0.01 -13.74
CA SER A 88 10.23 -0.26 -14.34
C SER A 88 10.61 0.85 -15.31
N GLY A 89 11.90 1.20 -15.37
CA GLY A 89 12.42 2.13 -16.39
C GLY A 89 11.98 3.60 -16.26
N LEU A 90 11.42 4.02 -15.11
CA LEU A 90 11.16 5.44 -14.85
C LEU A 90 12.47 6.23 -14.89
N MET A 91 12.46 7.38 -15.57
CA MET A 91 13.61 8.28 -15.66
C MET A 91 13.32 9.60 -14.94
N ALA A 92 14.16 9.94 -13.97
CA ALA A 92 13.99 11.15 -13.15
C ALA A 92 14.06 12.46 -13.97
N ASN A 93 14.67 12.46 -15.15
CA ASN A 93 14.65 13.62 -16.05
C ASN A 93 13.30 13.85 -16.75
N GLY A 94 12.31 12.96 -16.54
CA GLY A 94 10.97 13.08 -17.13
C GLY A 94 10.86 12.54 -18.56
N ALA A 95 11.91 11.93 -19.12
CA ALA A 95 11.87 11.37 -20.47
C ALA A 95 10.86 10.22 -20.61
N THR A 96 10.64 9.46 -19.52
CA THR A 96 9.62 8.42 -19.44
C THR A 96 9.19 8.22 -17.99
N ASP A 97 7.90 7.97 -17.79
CA ASP A 97 7.34 7.56 -16.50
C ASP A 97 7.55 6.07 -16.23
N GLY A 98 8.21 5.35 -17.14
CA GLY A 98 8.40 3.91 -17.05
C GLY A 98 7.12 3.11 -17.31
N THR A 99 7.26 1.80 -17.25
CA THR A 99 6.16 0.84 -17.42
C THR A 99 5.60 0.49 -16.05
N LEU A 100 4.27 0.51 -15.92
CA LEU A 100 3.60 0.03 -14.71
C LEU A 100 3.74 -1.49 -14.61
N VAL A 101 4.34 -1.96 -13.51
CA VAL A 101 4.44 -3.38 -13.18
C VAL A 101 3.21 -3.81 -12.40
N LYS A 102 2.86 -3.06 -11.35
CA LYS A 102 1.70 -3.32 -10.50
C LYS A 102 1.25 -2.04 -9.83
N SER A 103 -0.05 -1.92 -9.58
CA SER A 103 -0.65 -0.86 -8.76
C SER A 103 -1.52 -1.50 -7.67
N THR A 104 -1.56 -0.87 -6.51
CA THR A 104 -2.39 -1.29 -5.38
C THR A 104 -2.96 -0.06 -4.67
N TYR A 105 -4.05 -0.27 -3.94
CA TYR A 105 -4.82 0.77 -3.27
C TYR A 105 -4.91 0.44 -1.80
N VAL A 106 -4.73 1.42 -0.92
CA VAL A 106 -4.92 1.25 0.53
C VAL A 106 -5.92 2.28 1.01
N PRO A 107 -7.07 1.86 1.59
CA PRO A 107 -8.04 2.76 2.16
C PRO A 107 -7.43 3.68 3.22
N LYS A 108 -7.85 4.95 3.24
CA LYS A 108 -7.42 5.95 4.23
C LYS A 108 -7.68 5.53 5.68
N GLU A 109 -8.70 4.72 5.90
CA GLU A 109 -9.06 4.18 7.22
C GLU A 109 -7.96 3.29 7.80
N PHE A 110 -7.08 2.74 6.95
CA PHE A 110 -6.00 1.83 7.35
C PHE A 110 -4.70 2.60 7.60
N LEU A 111 -4.65 3.88 7.22
CA LEU A 111 -3.49 4.73 7.45
C LEU A 111 -3.44 5.17 8.93
N PRO A 112 -2.24 5.20 9.53
CA PRO A 112 -2.11 5.47 10.95
C PRO A 112 -2.25 6.97 11.23
N THR A 113 -2.86 7.31 12.36
CA THR A 113 -2.99 8.70 12.87
C THR A 113 -1.71 9.25 13.48
N THR A 114 -0.76 8.37 13.75
CA THR A 114 0.59 8.70 14.21
C THR A 114 1.58 8.02 13.29
N LYS A 115 2.81 8.52 13.27
CA LYS A 115 3.89 7.94 12.47
C LYS A 115 4.00 6.43 12.69
N GLY A 116 3.87 5.66 11.61
CA GLY A 116 3.97 4.20 11.66
C GLY A 116 4.14 3.58 10.28
N PHE A 117 4.69 2.36 10.25
CA PHE A 117 4.79 1.59 9.02
C PHE A 117 3.42 1.01 8.63
N VAL A 118 2.99 1.28 7.41
CA VAL A 118 1.84 0.65 6.76
C VAL A 118 2.34 -0.46 5.88
N SER A 119 1.84 -1.68 6.08
CA SER A 119 2.14 -2.78 5.17
C SER A 119 1.12 -2.85 4.03
N ILE A 120 1.62 -2.93 2.80
CA ILE A 120 0.86 -2.81 1.57
C ILE A 120 1.08 -4.06 0.72
N PRO A 121 0.03 -4.87 0.45
CA PRO A 121 0.17 -6.06 -0.38
C PRO A 121 0.33 -5.67 -1.86
N PHE A 122 1.25 -6.35 -2.54
CA PHE A 122 1.54 -6.14 -3.96
C PHE A 122 1.42 -7.41 -4.80
N ASP A 123 1.97 -8.52 -4.31
CA ASP A 123 2.04 -9.79 -5.04
C ASP A 123 2.50 -9.60 -6.50
N ALA A 124 3.59 -8.83 -6.66
CA ALA A 124 4.14 -8.49 -7.95
C ALA A 124 5.07 -9.62 -8.39
N THR A 125 4.86 -10.14 -9.60
CA THR A 125 5.66 -11.21 -10.20
C THR A 125 6.27 -10.77 -11.53
N GLY A 126 7.20 -11.56 -12.06
CA GLY A 126 7.85 -11.25 -13.35
C GLY A 126 8.89 -10.13 -13.27
N LEU A 127 9.43 -9.86 -12.08
CA LEU A 127 10.57 -8.96 -11.94
C LEU A 127 11.85 -9.63 -12.43
N THR A 128 12.82 -8.82 -12.85
CA THR A 128 14.17 -9.26 -13.19
C THR A 128 15.07 -9.10 -11.96
N ALA A 129 15.67 -10.20 -11.51
CA ALA A 129 16.56 -10.19 -10.35
C ALA A 129 17.72 -9.20 -10.55
N GLY A 130 17.95 -8.35 -9.55
CA GLY A 130 18.96 -7.30 -9.55
C GLY A 130 18.61 -6.05 -10.37
N ALA A 131 17.48 -6.03 -11.08
CA ALA A 131 17.05 -4.85 -11.81
C ALA A 131 16.50 -3.77 -10.88
N VAL A 132 16.58 -2.52 -11.33
CA VAL A 132 16.10 -1.33 -10.63
C VAL A 132 14.64 -1.06 -10.97
N TYR A 133 13.87 -0.79 -9.93
CA TYR A 133 12.46 -0.43 -10.00
C TYR A 133 12.19 0.81 -9.15
N TRP A 134 10.99 1.35 -9.31
CA TRP A 134 10.54 2.54 -8.64
C TRP A 134 9.24 2.26 -7.92
N LEU A 135 9.22 2.56 -6.63
CA LEU A 135 8.00 2.65 -5.84
C LEU A 135 7.46 4.07 -5.99
N VAL A 136 6.27 4.22 -6.58
CA VAL A 136 5.64 5.51 -6.80
C VAL A 136 4.41 5.63 -5.92
N VAL A 137 4.41 6.60 -5.01
CA VAL A 137 3.25 7.00 -4.22
C VAL A 137 2.58 8.14 -4.96
N ARG A 138 1.34 7.92 -5.42
CA ARG A 138 0.58 8.96 -6.11
C ARG A 138 -0.03 9.93 -5.12
N ARG A 139 -0.04 11.20 -5.51
CA ARG A 139 -0.74 12.24 -4.78
C ARG A 139 -2.24 11.98 -4.74
N LEU A 140 -2.86 12.24 -3.60
CA LEU A 140 -4.31 12.26 -3.48
C LEU A 140 -4.72 13.09 -2.26
N GLY A 141 -5.94 13.63 -2.32
CA GLY A 141 -6.53 14.39 -1.23
C GLY A 141 -6.56 15.88 -1.50
N ASP A 142 -6.59 16.64 -0.42
CA ASP A 142 -6.62 18.10 -0.42
C ASP A 142 -5.72 18.66 0.70
N ALA A 143 -5.67 20.00 0.83
CA ALA A 143 -4.82 20.67 1.82
C ALA A 143 -5.14 20.31 3.29
N THR A 144 -6.29 19.70 3.56
CA THR A 144 -6.75 19.28 4.90
C THR A 144 -6.71 17.76 5.06
N ASN A 145 -7.13 17.01 4.05
CA ASN A 145 -7.31 15.56 4.09
C ASN A 145 -6.34 14.90 3.11
N HIS A 146 -5.20 14.46 3.63
CA HIS A 146 -4.11 13.86 2.86
C HIS A 146 -3.27 12.94 3.75
N PHE A 147 -2.10 12.55 3.27
CA PHE A 147 -1.13 11.76 4.02
C PHE A 147 0.27 12.25 3.73
N HIS A 148 1.18 11.93 4.64
CA HIS A 148 2.60 12.17 4.48
C HIS A 148 3.34 10.84 4.43
N VAL A 149 4.36 10.79 3.57
CA VAL A 149 5.42 9.78 3.68
C VAL A 149 6.50 10.35 4.59
N ILE A 150 7.02 9.53 5.50
CA ILE A 150 8.09 9.93 6.41
C ILE A 150 9.45 9.67 5.77
N GLY A 151 10.40 10.57 6.05
CA GLY A 151 11.79 10.36 5.70
C GLY A 151 12.79 11.17 6.52
N GLU A 152 13.98 11.26 5.93
CA GLU A 152 15.16 11.91 6.48
C GLU A 152 15.24 13.40 6.14
N THR A 153 16.15 14.12 6.82
CA THR A 153 16.49 15.52 6.50
C THR A 153 17.49 15.65 5.36
N THR A 154 18.05 14.54 4.87
CA THR A 154 19.06 14.50 3.81
C THR A 154 18.72 13.50 2.73
N THR A 155 19.37 13.66 1.58
CA THR A 155 19.32 12.69 0.48
C THR A 155 20.28 11.52 0.75
N ASN A 156 19.98 10.36 0.16
CA ASN A 156 20.84 9.19 0.13
C ASN A 156 21.01 8.73 -1.32
N VAL A 157 22.26 8.71 -1.81
CA VAL A 157 22.57 8.32 -3.20
C VAL A 157 22.24 6.85 -3.51
N ASN A 158 22.23 5.98 -2.48
CA ASN A 158 21.86 4.58 -2.61
C ASN A 158 20.35 4.41 -2.72
N TYR A 159 19.58 5.34 -2.15
CA TYR A 159 18.11 5.35 -2.14
C TYR A 159 17.56 6.73 -2.53
N PRO A 160 17.81 7.17 -3.78
CA PRO A 160 17.39 8.48 -4.23
C PRO A 160 15.87 8.52 -4.28
N CYS A 161 15.34 9.64 -3.81
CA CYS A 161 13.93 9.91 -3.76
C CYS A 161 13.64 11.16 -4.60
N TYR A 162 12.49 11.17 -5.24
CA TYR A 162 12.07 12.29 -6.07
C TYR A 162 10.61 12.66 -5.83
N SER A 163 10.27 13.87 -6.24
CA SER A 163 8.95 14.45 -6.15
C SER A 163 8.53 15.12 -7.45
N ARG A 164 7.24 15.05 -7.79
CA ARG A 164 6.68 15.74 -8.97
C ARG A 164 5.27 16.26 -8.70
N ALA A 165 5.09 17.57 -8.84
CA ALA A 165 3.78 18.24 -8.67
C ALA A 165 2.94 18.24 -9.95
N GLU A 166 3.57 18.08 -11.11
CA GLU A 166 2.88 18.00 -12.40
C GLU A 166 2.61 16.52 -12.78
N SER A 167 1.79 16.29 -13.79
CA SER A 167 1.52 14.93 -14.30
C SER A 167 2.62 14.41 -15.22
N SER A 168 3.45 15.29 -15.77
CA SER A 168 4.59 14.98 -16.64
C SER A 168 5.78 15.88 -16.31
N GLY A 169 6.90 15.69 -17.02
CA GLY A 169 8.11 16.48 -16.82
C GLY A 169 9.07 15.89 -15.78
N PRO A 170 10.17 16.61 -15.51
CA PRO A 170 11.25 16.13 -14.67
C PRO A 170 10.81 15.96 -13.22
N TRP A 171 11.38 14.96 -12.57
CA TRP A 171 11.24 14.72 -11.16
C TRP A 171 12.32 15.52 -10.39
N ALA A 172 11.91 16.25 -9.36
CA ALA A 172 12.83 16.98 -8.50
C ALA A 172 13.36 16.07 -7.40
N THR A 173 14.67 16.10 -7.13
CA THR A 173 15.26 15.35 -6.01
C THR A 173 14.68 15.83 -4.68
N THR A 174 14.38 14.89 -3.80
CA THR A 174 13.93 15.14 -2.43
C THR A 174 14.67 14.24 -1.45
N ASN A 175 14.52 14.52 -0.15
CA ASN A 175 15.17 13.74 0.89
C ASN A 175 14.68 12.29 0.90
N THR A 176 15.46 11.41 1.51
CA THR A 176 15.20 9.98 1.46
C THR A 176 13.98 9.60 2.30
N ALA A 177 13.01 8.91 1.71
CA ALA A 177 11.84 8.37 2.39
C ALA A 177 12.12 7.00 3.00
N HIS A 178 11.41 6.66 4.07
CA HIS A 178 11.52 5.35 4.72
C HIS A 178 10.59 4.34 4.05
N PHE A 179 11.16 3.23 3.61
CA PHE A 179 10.40 2.14 3.00
C PHE A 179 11.14 0.81 3.11
N ARG A 180 10.40 -0.29 3.00
CA ARG A 180 10.95 -1.65 2.91
C ARG A 180 10.28 -2.42 1.79
N ILE A 181 11.06 -3.18 1.04
CA ILE A 181 10.60 -4.17 0.06
C ILE A 181 10.74 -5.54 0.71
N MET A 182 9.64 -6.29 0.82
CA MET A 182 9.58 -7.51 1.62
C MET A 182 9.30 -8.75 0.75
N SER A 183 9.98 -9.86 1.06
CA SER A 183 9.83 -11.15 0.35
C SER A 183 8.47 -11.83 0.58
N GLY A 184 7.91 -11.65 1.78
CA GLY A 184 6.62 -12.22 2.19
C GLY A 184 6.51 -13.74 2.20
N ASP A 185 7.62 -14.46 2.38
CA ASP A 185 7.73 -15.92 2.26
C ASP A 185 7.92 -16.67 3.60
N THR A 186 8.09 -15.95 4.70
CA THR A 186 8.41 -16.50 6.03
C THR A 186 7.67 -15.75 7.15
N GLY A 187 7.55 -16.36 8.33
CA GLY A 187 6.92 -15.74 9.49
C GLY A 187 5.39 -15.87 9.52
N ALA A 188 4.73 -14.94 10.22
CA ALA A 188 3.27 -14.94 10.33
C ALA A 188 2.60 -14.43 9.04
N ILE A 189 1.35 -14.83 8.79
CA ILE A 189 0.57 -14.29 7.67
C ILE A 189 0.37 -12.79 7.89
N LYS A 190 0.70 -11.95 6.90
CA LYS A 190 0.41 -10.51 6.93
C LYS A 190 -0.72 -10.12 6.03
N HIS A 191 -0.86 -10.73 4.86
CA HIS A 191 -1.95 -10.42 3.95
C HIS A 191 -2.56 -11.66 3.32
N GLY A 192 -3.86 -11.57 3.05
CA GLY A 192 -4.54 -12.44 2.10
C GLY A 192 -5.04 -11.60 0.94
N TYR A 193 -4.64 -11.93 -0.28
CA TYR A 193 -5.05 -11.24 -1.50
C TYR A 193 -6.01 -12.15 -2.27
N TYR A 194 -7.11 -11.59 -2.79
CA TYR A 194 -8.14 -12.34 -3.53
C TYR A 194 -8.73 -11.47 -4.63
N GLY A 195 -8.30 -11.69 -5.88
CA GLY A 195 -8.67 -10.85 -7.02
C GLY A 195 -8.14 -9.42 -6.86
N GLY A 196 -9.03 -8.46 -6.60
CA GLY A 196 -8.67 -7.06 -6.26
C GLY A 196 -8.84 -6.72 -4.78
N ALA A 197 -9.35 -7.66 -3.98
CA ALA A 197 -9.57 -7.49 -2.56
C ALA A 197 -8.34 -7.95 -1.77
N PHE A 198 -8.15 -7.39 -0.59
CA PHE A 198 -7.14 -7.90 0.33
C PHE A 198 -7.58 -7.77 1.79
N SER A 199 -6.92 -8.56 2.62
CA SER A 199 -6.95 -8.43 4.06
C SER A 199 -5.54 -8.25 4.59
N THR A 200 -5.38 -7.43 5.62
CA THR A 200 -4.12 -7.24 6.35
C THR A 200 -4.32 -7.63 7.80
N VAL A 201 -3.35 -8.34 8.36
CA VAL A 201 -3.40 -8.86 9.72
C VAL A 201 -2.29 -8.20 10.56
N GLU A 202 -2.70 -7.51 11.61
CA GLU A 202 -1.79 -6.97 12.62
C GLU A 202 -1.78 -7.86 13.86
N TYR A 203 -0.61 -7.97 14.48
CA TYR A 203 -0.36 -8.80 15.63
C TYR A 203 0.16 -7.92 16.76
N ASP A 204 -0.17 -8.27 18.00
CA ASP A 204 0.42 -7.65 19.17
C ASP A 204 1.84 -8.18 19.44
N ALA A 205 2.49 -7.64 20.48
CA ALA A 205 3.84 -8.03 20.87
C ALA A 205 3.95 -9.50 21.34
N ALA A 206 2.83 -10.14 21.71
CA ALA A 206 2.78 -11.55 22.09
C ALA A 206 2.53 -12.48 20.89
N GLY A 207 2.37 -11.92 19.68
CA GLY A 207 2.09 -12.67 18.47
C GLY A 207 0.62 -13.08 18.33
N LEU A 208 -0.30 -12.47 19.08
CA LEU A 208 -1.74 -12.65 18.90
C LEU A 208 -2.27 -11.66 17.88
N MET A 209 -3.16 -12.14 17.01
CA MET A 209 -3.81 -11.30 16.00
C MET A 209 -4.65 -10.20 16.65
N GLN A 210 -4.28 -8.94 16.52
CA GLN A 210 -4.99 -7.85 17.16
C GLN A 210 -6.04 -7.22 16.25
N LYS A 211 -5.71 -7.04 14.96
CA LYS A 211 -6.60 -6.39 14.00
C LYS A 211 -6.58 -7.08 12.65
N ILE A 212 -7.72 -7.00 11.96
CA ILE A 212 -7.86 -7.39 10.57
C ILE A 212 -8.42 -6.20 9.80
N TYR A 213 -7.67 -5.71 8.83
CA TYR A 213 -8.13 -4.76 7.84
C TYR A 213 -8.66 -5.53 6.65
N ARG A 214 -9.80 -5.15 6.07
CA ARG A 214 -10.36 -5.78 4.89
C ARG A 214 -10.77 -4.74 3.88
N TYR A 215 -10.22 -4.85 2.68
CA TYR A 215 -10.60 -4.03 1.55
C TYR A 215 -11.19 -4.91 0.46
N VAL A 216 -12.38 -4.55 0.00
CA VAL A 216 -12.97 -5.07 -1.24
C VAL A 216 -13.26 -3.88 -2.14
N PRO A 217 -12.62 -3.78 -3.32
CA PRO A 217 -12.80 -2.64 -4.20
C PRO A 217 -14.25 -2.55 -4.71
N ALA A 218 -14.69 -1.34 -5.02
CA ALA A 218 -15.95 -1.14 -5.72
C ALA A 218 -15.83 -1.63 -7.18
N LEU A 219 -16.94 -2.07 -7.76
CA LEU A 219 -16.95 -2.50 -9.16
C LEU A 219 -16.62 -1.31 -10.07
N GLY A 220 -15.58 -1.45 -10.88
CA GLY A 220 -15.18 -0.44 -11.89
C GLY A 220 -14.55 0.83 -11.33
N ALA A 221 -14.31 0.93 -10.01
CA ALA A 221 -13.64 2.07 -9.39
C ALA A 221 -12.72 1.61 -8.25
N ASN A 222 -11.53 2.21 -8.21
CA ASN A 222 -10.52 1.90 -7.19
C ASN A 222 -10.64 2.81 -5.94
N LEU A 223 -11.65 3.68 -5.91
CA LEU A 223 -12.05 4.50 -4.77
C LEU A 223 -13.41 4.02 -4.25
N GLY A 224 -13.64 4.10 -2.94
CA GLY A 224 -14.79 3.49 -2.27
C GLY A 224 -14.57 2.01 -1.91
N GLY A 225 -15.63 1.20 -1.99
CA GLY A 225 -15.62 -0.23 -1.64
C GLY A 225 -15.94 -0.54 -0.18
N ILE A 226 -15.83 -1.83 0.18
CA ILE A 226 -15.95 -2.29 1.57
C ILE A 226 -14.58 -2.09 2.24
N ARG A 227 -14.58 -1.44 3.41
CA ARG A 227 -13.39 -1.01 4.13
C ARG A 227 -13.63 -1.24 5.61
N ASP A 228 -13.17 -2.38 6.11
CA ASP A 228 -13.45 -2.76 7.50
C ASP A 228 -12.15 -2.80 8.29
N VAL A 229 -12.16 -2.21 9.48
CA VAL A 229 -11.12 -2.39 10.49
C VAL A 229 -11.72 -3.15 11.66
N LEU A 230 -11.40 -4.44 11.74
CA LEU A 230 -11.88 -5.33 12.79
C LEU A 230 -10.84 -5.44 13.89
N THR A 231 -11.16 -4.98 15.10
CA THR A 231 -10.33 -5.21 16.29
C THR A 231 -10.80 -6.47 17.01
N LEU A 232 -9.88 -7.40 17.29
CA LEU A 232 -10.20 -8.68 17.91
C LEU A 232 -10.09 -8.59 19.45
N THR A 233 -11.00 -9.27 20.11
CA THR A 233 -11.02 -9.43 21.58
C THR A 233 -10.82 -10.88 21.96
N TYR A 234 -10.11 -11.09 23.06
CA TYR A 234 -9.65 -12.41 23.50
C TYR A 234 -10.18 -12.74 24.90
N ALA A 235 -10.39 -14.02 25.15
CA ALA A 235 -10.47 -14.58 26.50
C ALA A 235 -9.72 -15.91 26.53
N ALA A 236 -8.78 -16.05 27.47
CA ALA A 236 -7.88 -17.21 27.56
C ALA A 236 -7.19 -17.54 26.22
N ASN A 237 -6.67 -16.51 25.53
CA ASN A 237 -6.02 -16.60 24.21
C ASN A 237 -6.91 -17.13 23.06
N ILE A 238 -8.24 -17.17 23.26
CA ILE A 238 -9.20 -17.53 22.22
C ILE A 238 -9.94 -16.26 21.78
N ILE A 239 -10.03 -16.05 20.45
CA ILE A 239 -10.82 -14.97 19.87
C ILE A 239 -12.29 -15.16 20.27
N LYS A 240 -12.89 -14.12 20.85
CA LYS A 240 -14.30 -14.13 21.26
C LYS A 240 -15.17 -13.30 20.34
N ARG A 241 -14.72 -12.10 19.97
CA ARG A 241 -15.47 -11.17 19.13
C ARG A 241 -14.52 -10.31 18.31
N GLY A 242 -14.97 -9.92 17.13
CA GLY A 242 -14.42 -8.77 16.41
C GLY A 242 -15.35 -7.57 16.58
N VAL A 243 -14.78 -6.40 16.82
CA VAL A 243 -15.47 -5.11 16.91
C VAL A 243 -15.03 -4.25 15.75
N ILE A 244 -15.99 -3.72 14.99
CA ILE A 244 -15.73 -2.83 13.85
C ILE A 244 -15.52 -1.42 14.39
N ALA A 245 -14.43 -0.79 13.99
CA ALA A 245 -14.14 0.62 14.26
C ALA A 245 -14.69 1.52 13.14
#